data_AF-A0A423FX00-F1
#
_entry.id   AF-A0A423FX00-F1
#
_cell.length_a   1.000
_cell.length_b   1.000
_cell.length_c   1.000
_cell.angle_alpha   90.00
_cell.angle_beta   90.00
_cell.angle_gamma   90.00
#
_symmetry.space_group_name_H-M   'P 1'
#
loop_
_entity.id
_entity.type
_entity.pdbx_description
1 polymer ?
#
loop_
_entity_poly.entity_id
_entity_poly.type
_entity_poly.pdbx_seq_one_letter_code
_entity_poly.pdbx_strand_id
1 'polypeptide(L)'
;MAGAFYSMRALRRRSAAVLIGVLALLSGCSHQQGQDMVTQLGNTRPQEFLQTSVDRMATLAMHDNLQSLYLLMSKLYLRNPDELRKSGFLDARTAEKQVRMAIEQQQPLPTLGGKKDLAALSYAMSPEFLGDRVGAFIYAIGSMLVTAHGNRLEFYMTDSIDPRFVSNAARNIEKATWILSQRQGKDGKPLLFSNEISEEGSNLSFAVEFGKIVARLDLLTQMLDERYRRIGLNYAQSLLFLNFLPVQ
;
A
#
# COMPACT_ATOMS: atom_id res chain seq x y z
N MET A 1 -65.79 -5.46 44.01
CA MET A 1 -64.57 -6.23 43.67
C MET A 1 -64.26 -6.28 42.15
N ALA A 2 -64.56 -5.23 41.37
CA ALA A 2 -64.30 -5.23 39.90
C ALA A 2 -63.13 -4.34 39.45
N GLY A 3 -62.68 -3.37 40.27
CA GLY A 3 -61.66 -2.39 39.87
C GLY A 3 -60.22 -2.90 39.88
N ALA A 4 -59.88 -3.87 40.73
CA ALA A 4 -58.50 -4.36 40.88
C ALA A 4 -58.02 -5.22 39.69
N PHE A 5 -58.92 -6.00 39.08
CA PHE A 5 -58.58 -6.87 37.93
C PHE A 5 -58.32 -6.10 36.63
N TYR A 6 -58.92 -4.91 36.46
CA TYR A 6 -58.71 -4.07 35.28
C TYR A 6 -57.32 -3.41 35.29
N SER A 7 -56.85 -2.99 36.48
CA SER A 7 -55.55 -2.33 36.65
C SER A 7 -54.37 -3.27 36.38
N MET A 8 -54.43 -4.52 36.85
CA MET A 8 -53.37 -5.52 36.59
C MET A 8 -53.26 -5.92 35.12
N ARG A 9 -54.38 -6.00 34.37
CA ARG A 9 -54.36 -6.29 32.93
C ARG A 9 -53.77 -5.14 32.10
N ALA A 10 -54.06 -3.90 32.48
CA ALA A 10 -53.51 -2.71 31.83
C ALA A 10 -51.99 -2.58 32.05
N LEU A 11 -51.51 -2.87 33.27
CA LEU A 11 -50.07 -2.85 33.59
C LEU A 11 -49.29 -3.92 32.81
N ARG A 12 -49.82 -5.15 32.73
CA ARG A 12 -49.20 -6.27 32.00
C ARG A 12 -49.13 -6.03 30.48
N ARG A 13 -50.14 -5.35 29.91
CA ARG A 13 -50.15 -4.92 28.49
C ARG A 13 -49.13 -3.82 28.20
N ARG A 14 -48.94 -2.88 29.13
CA ARG A 14 -47.93 -1.81 29.00
C ARG A 14 -46.51 -2.38 29.09
N SER A 15 -46.25 -3.31 30.01
CA SER A 15 -44.95 -3.98 30.12
C SER A 15 -44.61 -4.82 28.88
N ALA A 16 -45.59 -5.53 28.30
CA ALA A 16 -45.40 -6.30 27.07
C ALA A 16 -45.12 -5.39 25.86
N ALA A 17 -45.80 -4.24 25.75
CA ALA A 17 -45.57 -3.28 24.67
C ALA A 17 -44.18 -2.63 24.76
N VAL A 18 -43.71 -2.32 25.98
CA VAL A 18 -42.35 -1.81 26.21
C VAL A 18 -41.30 -2.88 25.86
N LEU A 19 -41.51 -4.13 26.23
CA LEU A 19 -40.59 -5.23 25.90
C LEU A 19 -40.50 -5.49 24.38
N ILE A 20 -41.64 -5.44 23.66
CA ILE A 20 -41.68 -5.57 22.19
C ILE A 20 -41.00 -4.36 21.52
N GLY A 21 -41.19 -3.15 22.05
CA GLY A 21 -40.50 -1.95 21.58
C GLY A 21 -38.98 -2.03 21.75
N VAL A 22 -38.51 -2.54 22.90
CA VAL A 22 -37.07 -2.75 23.17
C VAL A 22 -36.48 -3.83 22.26
N LEU A 23 -37.20 -4.93 22.01
CA LEU A 23 -36.76 -5.99 21.08
C LEU A 23 -36.71 -5.50 19.62
N ALA A 24 -37.63 -4.62 19.20
CA ALA A 24 -37.63 -4.03 17.85
C ALA A 24 -36.49 -3.03 17.64
N LEU A 25 -36.04 -2.34 18.69
CA LEU A 25 -34.90 -1.43 18.64
C LEU A 25 -33.55 -2.19 18.56
N LEU A 26 -33.49 -3.44 19.03
CA LEU A 26 -32.28 -4.26 18.99
C LEU A 26 -32.03 -4.95 17.63
N SER A 27 -33.08 -5.19 16.83
CA SER A 27 -32.96 -5.82 15.51
C SER A 27 -32.58 -4.86 14.38
N GLY A 28 -32.67 -3.54 14.60
CA GLY A 28 -32.26 -2.52 13.61
C GLY A 28 -30.75 -2.45 13.37
N CYS A 29 -29.93 -2.64 14.41
CA CYS A 29 -28.47 -2.58 14.28
C CYS A 29 -27.85 -3.80 13.57
N SER A 30 -28.50 -4.97 13.64
CA SER A 30 -28.01 -6.20 13.01
C SER A 30 -28.28 -6.26 11.50
N HIS A 31 -29.38 -5.64 11.04
CA HIS A 31 -29.75 -5.67 9.63
C HIS A 31 -28.75 -4.93 8.74
N GLN A 32 -28.22 -3.80 9.22
CA GLN A 32 -27.23 -3.01 8.49
C GLN A 32 -25.89 -3.76 8.36
N GLN A 33 -25.47 -4.44 9.43
CA GLN A 33 -24.27 -5.28 9.41
C GLN A 33 -24.39 -6.48 8.45
N GLY A 34 -25.57 -7.09 8.35
CA GLY A 34 -25.83 -8.18 7.42
C GLY A 34 -25.83 -7.76 5.94
N GLN A 35 -26.40 -6.60 5.62
CA GLN A 35 -26.37 -6.05 4.26
C GLN A 35 -24.95 -5.66 3.83
N ASP A 36 -24.17 -5.09 4.74
CA ASP A 36 -22.76 -4.74 4.52
C ASP A 36 -21.89 -5.97 4.26
N MET A 37 -22.13 -7.09 4.96
CA MET A 37 -21.41 -8.33 4.71
C MET A 37 -21.73 -8.93 3.34
N VAL A 38 -23.01 -8.98 2.94
CA VAL A 38 -23.43 -9.53 1.64
C VAL A 38 -22.88 -8.71 0.48
N THR A 39 -22.87 -7.38 0.60
CA THR A 39 -22.29 -6.50 -0.42
C THR A 39 -20.77 -6.63 -0.50
N GLN A 40 -20.07 -6.79 0.64
CA GLN A 40 -18.63 -7.09 0.65
C GLN A 40 -18.30 -8.44 -0.01
N LEU A 41 -19.08 -9.48 0.27
CA LEU A 41 -18.94 -10.80 -0.36
C LEU A 41 -19.15 -10.73 -1.89
N GLY A 42 -20.14 -9.96 -2.36
CA GLY A 42 -20.39 -9.75 -3.79
C GLY A 42 -19.27 -9.01 -4.52
N ASN A 43 -18.50 -8.18 -3.81
CA ASN A 43 -17.35 -7.43 -4.35
C ASN A 43 -16.01 -8.16 -4.20
N THR A 44 -15.97 -9.30 -3.49
CA THR A 44 -14.73 -10.07 -3.24
C THR A 44 -14.32 -10.84 -4.50
N ARG A 45 -13.10 -10.62 -4.99
CA ARG A 45 -12.57 -11.41 -6.13
C ARG A 45 -12.28 -12.85 -5.67
N PRO A 46 -12.56 -13.89 -6.45
CA PRO A 46 -12.35 -15.29 -6.04
C PRO A 46 -10.93 -15.61 -5.57
N GLN A 47 -9.93 -14.92 -6.11
CA GLN A 47 -8.52 -15.08 -5.74
C GLN A 47 -8.23 -14.62 -4.31
N GLU A 48 -9.06 -13.72 -3.75
CA GLU A 48 -8.87 -13.15 -2.40
C GLU A 48 -9.09 -14.19 -1.30
N PHE A 49 -9.84 -15.27 -1.58
CA PHE A 49 -10.01 -16.40 -0.64
C PHE A 49 -8.71 -17.15 -0.35
N LEU A 50 -7.69 -17.00 -1.21
CA LEU A 50 -6.36 -17.59 -1.02
C LEU A 50 -5.37 -16.62 -0.36
N GLN A 51 -5.85 -15.49 0.17
CA GLN A 51 -5.05 -14.49 0.87
C GLN A 51 -5.36 -14.53 2.36
N THR A 52 -4.34 -14.60 3.22
CA THR A 52 -4.53 -14.23 4.63
C THR A 52 -4.76 -12.73 4.75
N SER A 53 -5.16 -12.26 5.94
CA SER A 53 -5.27 -10.82 6.21
C SER A 53 -3.96 -10.08 5.95
N VAL A 54 -2.80 -10.68 6.26
CA VAL A 54 -1.48 -10.09 6.01
C VAL A 54 -1.18 -10.05 4.51
N ASP A 55 -1.51 -11.10 3.76
CA ASP A 55 -1.29 -11.14 2.31
C ASP A 55 -2.20 -10.12 1.59
N ARG A 56 -3.43 -9.94 2.07
CA ARG A 56 -4.35 -8.91 1.57
C ARG A 56 -3.82 -7.52 1.84
N MET A 57 -3.33 -7.25 3.05
CA MET A 57 -2.72 -5.97 3.39
C MET A 57 -1.47 -5.70 2.55
N ALA A 58 -0.60 -6.71 2.32
CA ALA A 58 0.56 -6.58 1.45
C ALA A 58 0.14 -6.25 0.00
N THR A 59 -0.93 -6.89 -0.51
CA THR A 59 -1.45 -6.66 -1.86
C THR A 59 -1.95 -5.22 -2.02
N LEU A 60 -2.74 -4.75 -1.05
CA LEU A 60 -3.26 -3.38 -1.04
C LEU A 60 -2.13 -2.35 -0.87
N ALA A 61 -1.17 -2.60 0.03
CA ALA A 61 -0.04 -1.72 0.24
C ALA A 61 0.84 -1.61 -1.03
N MET A 62 1.11 -2.72 -1.72
CA MET A 62 1.84 -2.71 -3.00
C MET A 62 1.09 -1.89 -4.05
N HIS A 63 -0.22 -2.13 -4.20
CA HIS A 63 -1.07 -1.34 -5.10
C HIS A 63 -0.96 0.16 -4.81
N ASP A 64 -1.21 0.56 -3.56
CA ASP A 64 -1.21 1.95 -3.13
C ASP A 64 0.17 2.61 -3.24
N ASN A 65 1.24 1.86 -3.00
CA ASN A 65 2.62 2.33 -3.18
C ASN A 65 2.89 2.65 -4.66
N LEU A 66 2.48 1.77 -5.57
CA LEU A 66 2.60 2.02 -7.01
C LEU A 66 1.71 3.19 -7.45
N GLN A 67 0.50 3.34 -6.92
CA GLN A 67 -0.34 4.51 -7.22
C GLN A 67 0.29 5.83 -6.77
N SER A 68 0.81 5.90 -5.54
CA SER A 68 1.55 7.08 -5.07
C SER A 68 2.77 7.36 -5.96
N LEU A 69 3.47 6.32 -6.42
CA LEU A 69 4.61 6.46 -7.32
C LEU A 69 4.20 6.97 -8.72
N TYR A 70 3.09 6.50 -9.28
CA TYR A 70 2.59 6.99 -10.56
C TYR A 70 2.06 8.42 -10.47
N LEU A 71 1.45 8.80 -9.34
CA LEU A 71 1.11 10.19 -9.10
C LEU A 71 2.35 11.09 -9.05
N LEU A 72 3.43 10.62 -8.40
CA LEU A 72 4.73 11.31 -8.42
C LEU A 72 5.27 11.46 -9.84
N MET A 73 5.15 10.42 -10.67
CA MET A 73 5.55 10.46 -12.08
C MET A 73 4.83 11.56 -12.86
N SER A 74 3.49 11.63 -12.76
CA SER A 74 2.71 12.67 -13.43
C SER A 74 3.11 14.07 -13.00
N LYS A 75 3.32 14.26 -11.69
CA LYS A 75 3.77 15.55 -11.15
C LYS A 75 5.17 15.93 -11.60
N LEU A 76 6.08 14.94 -11.71
CA LEU A 76 7.43 15.15 -12.20
C LEU A 76 7.44 15.52 -13.68
N TYR A 77 6.68 14.84 -14.55
CA TYR A 77 6.58 15.24 -15.96
C TYR A 77 6.00 16.64 -16.13
N LEU A 78 4.99 17.01 -15.32
CA LEU A 78 4.42 18.35 -15.35
C LEU A 78 5.44 19.44 -14.99
N ARG A 79 6.31 19.17 -13.99
CA ARG A 79 7.39 20.09 -13.60
C ARG A 79 8.62 20.04 -14.52
N ASN A 80 8.78 18.97 -15.29
CA ASN A 80 9.98 18.70 -16.10
C ASN A 80 9.59 18.33 -17.54
N PRO A 81 9.01 19.26 -18.32
CA PRO A 81 8.53 18.97 -19.69
C PRO A 81 9.65 18.53 -20.64
N ASP A 82 10.89 18.94 -20.35
CA ASP A 82 12.07 18.56 -21.12
C ASP A 82 12.34 17.06 -21.06
N GLU A 83 12.06 16.41 -19.92
CA GLU A 83 12.22 14.97 -19.74
C GLU A 83 11.16 14.17 -20.52
N LEU A 84 9.94 14.71 -20.62
CA LEU A 84 8.92 14.14 -21.49
C LEU A 84 9.40 14.14 -22.95
N ARG A 85 10.04 15.22 -23.43
CA ARG A 85 10.57 15.24 -24.80
C ARG A 85 11.67 14.19 -25.01
N LYS A 86 12.52 13.94 -24.00
CA LYS A 86 13.56 12.89 -24.05
C LYS A 86 12.99 11.47 -24.07
N SER A 87 11.76 11.27 -23.59
CA SER A 87 11.11 9.97 -23.62
C SER A 87 10.79 9.48 -25.04
N GLY A 88 10.69 10.40 -26.00
CA GLY A 88 10.29 10.11 -27.38
C GLY A 88 8.78 9.89 -27.57
N PHE A 89 7.98 10.03 -26.51
CA PHE A 89 6.52 9.94 -26.60
C PHE A 89 5.87 11.30 -26.90
N LEU A 90 4.67 11.25 -27.50
CA LEU A 90 3.91 12.43 -27.91
C LEU A 90 3.28 13.16 -26.72
N ASP A 91 2.94 12.43 -25.65
CA ASP A 91 2.22 12.95 -24.50
C ASP A 91 2.61 12.21 -23.21
N ALA A 92 2.40 12.87 -22.07
CA ALA A 92 2.74 12.34 -20.74
C ALA A 92 2.01 11.05 -20.41
N ARG A 93 0.73 10.90 -20.79
CA ARG A 93 -0.06 9.70 -20.49
C ARG A 93 0.52 8.47 -21.18
N THR A 94 0.98 8.63 -22.42
CA THR A 94 1.65 7.56 -23.15
C THR A 94 2.98 7.18 -22.48
N ALA A 95 3.81 8.16 -22.10
CA ALA A 95 5.05 7.92 -21.37
C ALA A 95 4.82 7.18 -20.03
N GLU A 96 3.88 7.68 -19.23
CA GLU A 96 3.48 7.09 -17.95
C GLU A 96 3.00 5.65 -18.11
N LYS A 97 2.17 5.38 -19.12
CA LYS A 97 1.66 4.03 -19.39
C LYS A 97 2.81 3.06 -19.71
N GLN A 98 3.80 3.50 -20.49
CA GLN A 98 4.95 2.65 -20.85
C GLN A 98 5.81 2.33 -19.63
N VAL A 99 6.09 3.32 -18.78
CA VAL A 99 6.82 3.11 -17.52
C VAL A 99 6.04 2.18 -16.59
N ARG A 100 4.73 2.37 -16.47
CA ARG A 100 3.83 1.53 -15.66
C ARG A 100 3.86 0.06 -16.12
N MET A 101 3.71 -0.17 -17.42
CA MET A 101 3.78 -1.51 -17.99
C MET A 101 5.16 -2.14 -17.77
N ALA A 102 6.24 -1.36 -17.92
CA ALA A 102 7.58 -1.87 -17.70
C ALA A 102 7.81 -2.31 -16.24
N ILE A 103 7.28 -1.58 -15.26
CA ILE A 103 7.32 -1.95 -13.84
C ILE A 103 6.46 -3.20 -13.58
N GLU A 104 5.19 -3.15 -13.98
CA GLU A 104 4.18 -4.18 -13.62
C GLU A 104 4.43 -5.51 -14.32
N GLN A 105 4.98 -5.47 -15.54
CA GLN A 105 5.35 -6.67 -16.31
C GLN A 105 6.84 -7.01 -16.17
N GLN A 106 7.58 -6.29 -15.31
CA GLN A 106 9.01 -6.53 -15.04
C GLN A 106 9.87 -6.49 -16.31
N GLN A 107 9.48 -5.67 -17.28
CA GLN A 107 10.28 -5.48 -18.49
C GLN A 107 11.49 -4.59 -18.16
N PRO A 108 12.69 -4.94 -18.64
CA PRO A 108 13.87 -4.10 -18.43
C PRO A 108 13.69 -2.76 -19.14
N LEU A 109 14.18 -1.68 -18.52
CA LEU A 109 14.30 -0.38 -19.18
C LEU A 109 15.71 -0.26 -19.79
N PRO A 110 15.88 -0.37 -21.13
CA PRO A 110 17.20 -0.50 -21.74
C PRO A 110 18.14 0.69 -21.47
N THR A 111 17.58 1.90 -21.32
CA THR A 111 18.34 3.12 -21.05
C THR A 111 19.11 3.09 -19.74
N LEU A 112 18.73 2.23 -18.79
CA LEU A 112 19.44 2.03 -17.53
C LEU A 112 20.62 1.06 -17.62
N GLY A 113 20.83 0.42 -18.77
CA GLY A 113 21.97 -0.47 -19.01
C GLY A 113 22.03 -1.65 -18.03
N GLY A 114 20.88 -2.21 -17.66
CA GLY A 114 20.78 -3.35 -16.74
C GLY A 114 21.01 -3.04 -15.26
N LYS A 115 21.28 -1.78 -14.89
CA LYS A 115 21.36 -1.36 -13.48
C LYS A 115 19.99 -1.53 -12.82
N LYS A 116 20.00 -1.86 -11.53
CA LYS A 116 18.79 -2.04 -10.68
C LYS A 116 18.87 -1.22 -9.41
N ASP A 117 17.74 -1.06 -8.73
CA ASP A 117 17.61 -0.45 -7.41
C ASP A 117 18.34 0.91 -7.29
N LEU A 118 19.09 1.12 -6.21
CA LEU A 118 19.82 2.35 -5.95
C LEU A 118 20.89 2.64 -7.02
N ALA A 119 21.44 1.63 -7.68
CA ALA A 119 22.41 1.82 -8.75
C ALA A 119 21.73 2.38 -10.02
N ALA A 120 20.54 1.90 -10.36
CA ALA A 120 19.72 2.48 -11.42
C ALA A 120 19.33 3.92 -11.10
N LEU A 121 18.88 4.17 -9.87
CA LEU A 121 18.47 5.50 -9.42
C LEU A 121 19.64 6.49 -9.42
N SER A 122 20.80 6.08 -8.92
CA SER A 122 22.01 6.91 -8.94
C SER A 122 22.45 7.23 -10.36
N TYR A 123 22.35 6.27 -11.28
CA TYR A 123 22.67 6.49 -12.69
C TYR A 123 21.65 7.41 -13.37
N ALA A 124 20.34 7.20 -13.18
CA ALA A 124 19.29 8.08 -13.71
C ALA A 124 19.44 9.53 -13.23
N MET A 125 20.04 9.74 -12.06
CA MET A 125 20.32 11.05 -11.46
C MET A 125 21.80 11.46 -11.57
N SER A 126 22.54 10.89 -12.53
CA SER A 126 23.92 11.25 -12.84
C SER A 126 24.01 12.15 -14.08
N PRO A 127 25.02 13.03 -14.20
CA PRO A 127 25.21 13.85 -15.40
C PRO A 127 25.36 13.05 -16.70
N GLU A 128 25.84 11.80 -16.61
CA GLU A 128 26.09 10.91 -17.75
C GLU A 128 24.80 10.34 -18.36
N PHE A 129 23.70 10.35 -17.61
CA PHE A 129 22.42 9.84 -18.11
C PHE A 129 21.70 10.87 -18.97
N LEU A 130 21.47 10.52 -20.24
CA LEU A 130 20.88 11.43 -21.25
C LEU A 130 19.43 11.11 -21.61
N GLY A 131 18.87 10.02 -21.08
CA GLY A 131 17.48 9.61 -21.32
C GLY A 131 16.47 10.42 -20.51
N ASP A 132 15.21 9.99 -20.59
CA ASP A 132 14.13 10.49 -19.74
C ASP A 132 14.41 10.14 -18.27
N ARG A 133 14.81 11.16 -17.49
CA ARG A 133 15.14 11.03 -16.06
C ARG A 133 13.91 10.74 -15.23
N VAL A 134 12.74 11.28 -15.59
CA VAL A 134 11.49 11.04 -14.84
C VAL A 134 11.11 9.56 -14.96
N GLY A 135 11.03 9.06 -16.19
CA GLY A 135 10.70 7.66 -16.44
C GLY A 135 11.72 6.71 -15.81
N ALA A 136 13.02 7.00 -15.94
CA ALA A 136 14.08 6.16 -15.37
C ALA A 136 14.10 6.17 -13.83
N PHE A 137 13.89 7.34 -13.20
CA PHE A 137 13.83 7.47 -11.75
C PHE A 137 12.63 6.71 -11.17
N ILE A 138 11.45 6.86 -11.77
CA ILE A 138 10.23 6.16 -11.36
C ILE A 138 10.36 4.66 -11.58
N TYR A 139 10.90 4.24 -12.74
CA TYR A 139 11.16 2.84 -13.02
C TYR A 139 12.11 2.20 -12.00
N ALA A 140 13.21 2.88 -11.66
CA ALA A 140 14.19 2.37 -10.68
C ALA A 140 13.53 2.12 -9.31
N ILE A 141 12.63 3.02 -8.87
CA ILE A 141 11.89 2.86 -7.63
C ILE A 141 10.85 1.73 -7.74
N GLY A 142 10.03 1.75 -8.78
CA GLY A 142 8.93 0.79 -8.95
C GLY A 142 9.44 -0.64 -9.08
N SER A 143 10.45 -0.87 -9.92
CA SER A 143 11.08 -2.18 -10.08
C SER A 143 11.74 -2.68 -8.79
N MET A 144 12.35 -1.80 -7.99
CA MET A 144 12.88 -2.12 -6.66
C MET A 144 11.76 -2.55 -5.70
N LEU A 145 10.62 -1.83 -5.67
CA LEU A 145 9.48 -2.20 -4.84
C LEU A 145 8.99 -3.60 -5.20
N VAL A 146 8.79 -3.88 -6.49
CA VAL A 146 8.37 -5.20 -6.99
C VAL A 146 9.39 -6.29 -6.62
N THR A 147 10.68 -6.00 -6.76
CA THR A 147 11.77 -6.92 -6.40
C THR A 147 11.79 -7.22 -4.91
N ALA A 148 11.65 -6.20 -4.05
CA ALA A 148 11.61 -6.34 -2.59
C ALA A 148 10.43 -7.20 -2.11
N HIS A 149 9.37 -7.31 -2.92
CA HIS A 149 8.22 -8.15 -2.68
C HIS A 149 8.28 -9.51 -3.43
N GLY A 150 9.47 -9.94 -3.85
CA GLY A 150 9.64 -11.23 -4.50
C GLY A 150 9.03 -11.31 -5.90
N ASN A 151 9.08 -10.21 -6.65
CA ASN A 151 8.61 -10.11 -8.02
C ASN A 151 7.10 -10.35 -8.18
N ARG A 152 6.31 -9.91 -7.20
CA ARG A 152 4.85 -10.06 -7.16
C ARG A 152 4.16 -8.72 -6.88
N LEU A 153 2.94 -8.59 -7.40
CA LEU A 153 2.04 -7.46 -7.17
C LEU A 153 0.85 -7.82 -6.27
N GLU A 154 0.47 -9.10 -6.28
CA GLU A 154 -0.54 -9.69 -5.40
C GLU A 154 0.10 -10.86 -4.66
N PHE A 155 -0.31 -11.09 -3.41
CA PHE A 155 0.30 -12.06 -2.51
C PHE A 155 -0.73 -13.05 -1.99
N TYR A 156 -0.33 -14.30 -1.85
CA TYR A 156 -1.18 -15.41 -1.47
C TYR A 156 -0.54 -16.20 -0.32
N MET A 157 -1.30 -17.11 0.30
CA MET A 157 -0.84 -17.92 1.44
C MET A 157 0.45 -18.70 1.19
N THR A 158 0.71 -19.06 -0.06
CA THR A 158 1.92 -19.81 -0.50
C THR A 158 3.14 -18.93 -0.67
N ASP A 159 2.97 -17.61 -0.67
CA ASP A 159 4.05 -16.67 -0.89
C ASP A 159 4.75 -16.29 0.43
N SER A 160 6.03 -15.96 0.30
CA SER A 160 6.84 -15.42 1.38
C SER A 160 7.39 -14.06 0.97
N ILE A 161 7.28 -13.08 1.87
CA ILE A 161 7.87 -11.75 1.72
C ILE A 161 8.88 -11.58 2.85
N ASP A 162 10.15 -11.32 2.52
CA ASP A 162 11.20 -11.08 3.51
C ASP A 162 11.04 -9.66 4.09
N PRO A 163 10.75 -9.50 5.40
CA PRO A 163 10.57 -8.19 6.02
C PRO A 163 11.78 -7.28 5.84
N ARG A 164 12.99 -7.86 5.78
CA ARG A 164 14.23 -7.10 5.63
C ARG A 164 14.32 -6.43 4.26
N PHE A 165 13.84 -7.10 3.20
CA PHE A 165 13.85 -6.51 1.86
C PHE A 165 12.83 -5.36 1.75
N VAL A 166 11.65 -5.50 2.38
CA VAL A 166 10.65 -4.42 2.45
C VAL A 166 11.18 -3.23 3.26
N SER A 167 11.83 -3.49 4.40
CA SER A 167 12.49 -2.46 5.21
C SER A 167 13.60 -1.74 4.43
N ASN A 168 14.44 -2.48 3.72
CA ASN A 168 15.48 -1.92 2.86
C ASN A 168 14.88 -1.05 1.74
N ALA A 169 13.75 -1.46 1.16
CA ALA A 169 13.03 -0.65 0.19
C ALA A 169 12.59 0.69 0.80
N ALA A 170 12.03 0.70 2.01
CA ALA A 170 11.65 1.94 2.71
C ALA A 170 12.84 2.89 2.86
N ARG A 171 13.99 2.40 3.34
CA ARG A 171 15.23 3.20 3.46
C ARG A 171 15.73 3.69 2.10
N ASN A 172 15.58 2.90 1.05
CA ASN A 172 15.97 3.31 -0.31
C ASN A 172 15.05 4.39 -0.87
N ILE A 173 13.75 4.41 -0.53
CA ILE A 173 12.84 5.50 -0.88
C ILE A 173 13.26 6.82 -0.22
N GLU A 174 13.71 6.78 1.03
CA GLU A 174 14.25 7.97 1.69
C GLU A 174 15.51 8.49 0.99
N LYS A 175 16.43 7.58 0.65
CA LYS A 175 17.61 7.93 -0.16
C LYS A 175 17.22 8.50 -1.52
N ALA A 176 16.21 7.94 -2.18
CA ALA A 176 15.67 8.45 -3.44
C ALA A 176 15.13 9.87 -3.29
N THR A 177 14.40 10.14 -2.20
CA THR A 177 13.86 11.47 -1.87
C THR A 177 14.98 12.49 -1.65
N TRP A 178 16.04 12.08 -0.93
CA TRP A 178 17.24 12.90 -0.76
C TRP A 178 17.93 13.16 -2.11
N ILE A 179 18.20 12.12 -2.91
CA ILE A 179 18.82 12.24 -4.25
C ILE A 179 18.03 13.20 -5.15
N LEU A 180 16.70 13.09 -5.17
CA LEU A 180 15.83 13.95 -5.97
C LEU A 180 15.95 15.43 -5.58
N SER A 181 16.14 15.74 -4.29
CA SER A 181 16.28 17.11 -3.80
C SER A 181 17.69 17.68 -3.94
N GLN A 182 18.73 16.83 -3.91
CA GLN A 182 20.12 17.29 -3.82
C GLN A 182 20.90 17.25 -5.14
N ARG A 183 20.52 16.40 -6.11
CA ARG A 183 21.30 16.26 -7.34
C ARG A 183 21.09 17.44 -8.27
N GLN A 184 22.20 18.07 -8.65
CA GLN A 184 22.24 19.23 -9.53
C GLN A 184 23.03 18.95 -10.80
N GLY A 185 22.68 19.66 -11.87
CA GLY A 185 23.42 19.73 -13.12
C GLY A 185 24.66 20.62 -13.02
N LYS A 186 25.40 20.73 -14.12
CA LYS A 186 26.63 21.55 -14.21
C LYS A 186 26.36 23.05 -14.02
N ASP A 187 25.12 23.48 -14.22
CA ASP A 187 24.63 24.85 -14.04
C ASP A 187 24.15 25.12 -12.60
N GLY A 188 24.31 24.17 -11.68
CA GLY A 188 23.87 24.29 -10.29
C GLY A 188 22.35 24.16 -10.09
N LYS A 189 21.58 23.90 -11.16
CA LYS A 189 20.13 23.68 -11.06
C LYS A 189 19.83 22.23 -10.73
N PRO A 190 18.72 21.92 -10.02
CA PRO A 190 18.29 20.53 -9.82
C PRO A 190 18.17 19.77 -11.13
N LEU A 191 18.57 18.49 -11.15
CA LEU A 191 18.40 17.63 -12.33
C LEU A 191 16.92 17.32 -12.63
N LEU A 192 16.09 17.31 -11.59
CA LEU A 192 14.63 17.22 -11.67
C LEU A 192 14.02 18.22 -10.69
N PHE A 193 13.17 19.10 -11.19
CA PHE A 193 12.39 20.02 -10.37
C PHE A 193 11.26 19.26 -9.66
N SER A 194 11.27 19.27 -8.32
CA SER A 194 10.37 18.43 -7.50
C SER A 194 9.69 19.22 -6.39
N ASN A 195 10.21 19.27 -5.17
CA ASN A 195 9.70 20.18 -4.13
C ASN A 195 10.18 21.62 -4.37
N GLU A 196 9.48 22.59 -3.82
CA GLU A 196 9.85 23.99 -3.85
C GLU A 196 9.59 24.63 -2.50
N ILE A 197 10.53 25.45 -2.04
CA ILE A 197 10.37 26.31 -0.88
C ILE A 197 10.87 27.68 -1.36
N SER A 198 9.98 28.63 -1.56
CA SER A 198 10.28 30.01 -1.96
C SER A 198 9.60 31.00 -1.02
N GLU A 199 9.88 32.29 -1.19
CA GLU A 199 9.20 33.34 -0.43
C GLU A 199 7.70 33.42 -0.76
N GLU A 200 7.28 33.00 -1.97
CA GLU A 200 5.88 32.94 -2.37
C GLU A 200 5.12 31.72 -1.82
N GLY A 201 5.83 30.73 -1.24
CA GLY A 201 5.22 29.57 -0.59
C GLY A 201 6.05 28.30 -0.67
N SER A 202 5.53 27.20 -0.12
CA SER A 202 6.18 25.89 -0.19
C SER A 202 5.27 24.82 -0.81
N ASN A 203 5.84 24.04 -1.72
CA ASN A 203 5.25 22.85 -2.31
C ASN A 203 6.05 21.61 -1.87
N LEU A 204 5.59 20.97 -0.80
CA LEU A 204 6.16 19.74 -0.25
C LEU A 204 5.40 18.50 -0.71
N SER A 205 4.55 18.62 -1.72
CA SER A 205 3.64 17.55 -2.12
C SER A 205 4.37 16.32 -2.67
N PHE A 206 5.64 16.41 -3.10
CA PHE A 206 6.43 15.24 -3.49
C PHE A 206 6.95 14.52 -2.24
N ALA A 207 7.49 15.26 -1.28
CA ALA A 207 7.93 14.70 0.00
C ALA A 207 6.79 13.98 0.73
N VAL A 208 5.58 14.53 0.70
CA VAL A 208 4.38 13.90 1.27
C VAL A 208 4.06 12.55 0.60
N GLU A 209 4.10 12.47 -0.73
CA GLU A 209 3.83 11.20 -1.43
C GLU A 209 4.90 10.15 -1.17
N PHE A 210 6.18 10.53 -1.11
CA PHE A 210 7.24 9.60 -0.68
C PHE A 210 7.05 9.14 0.76
N GLY A 211 6.68 10.05 1.67
CA GLY A 211 6.40 9.72 3.07
C GLY A 211 5.28 8.69 3.23
N LYS A 212 4.23 8.76 2.41
CA LYS A 212 3.16 7.75 2.38
C LYS A 212 3.69 6.37 1.99
N ILE A 213 4.57 6.31 0.99
CA ILE A 213 5.19 5.04 0.55
C ILE A 213 6.07 4.46 1.67
N VAL A 214 6.95 5.29 2.28
CA VAL A 214 7.80 4.87 3.40
C VAL A 214 6.97 4.33 4.56
N ALA A 215 5.92 5.07 4.97
CA ALA A 215 5.06 4.66 6.08
C ALA A 215 4.35 3.32 5.83
N ARG A 216 3.88 3.07 4.61
CA ARG A 216 3.25 1.79 4.23
C ARG A 216 4.26 0.63 4.26
N LEU A 217 5.48 0.86 3.78
CA LEU A 217 6.55 -0.15 3.79
C LEU A 217 7.01 -0.48 5.22
N ASP A 218 7.16 0.53 6.08
CA ASP A 218 7.52 0.34 7.49
C ASP A 218 6.42 -0.41 8.25
N LEU A 219 5.14 -0.06 8.03
CA LEU A 219 4.02 -0.77 8.62
C LEU A 219 3.96 -2.23 8.15
N LEU A 220 4.11 -2.46 6.85
CA LEU A 220 4.12 -3.82 6.29
C LEU A 220 5.27 -4.65 6.86
N THR A 221 6.46 -4.06 7.03
CA THR A 221 7.61 -4.72 7.67
C THR A 221 7.23 -5.25 9.06
N GLN A 222 6.63 -4.41 9.91
CA GLN A 222 6.19 -4.81 11.25
C GLN A 222 5.14 -5.91 11.23
N MET A 223 4.19 -5.85 10.31
CA MET A 223 3.16 -6.88 10.15
C MET A 223 3.74 -8.23 9.71
N LEU A 224 4.73 -8.21 8.81
CA LEU A 224 5.41 -9.42 8.36
C LEU A 224 6.23 -10.03 9.50
N ASP A 225 7.00 -9.22 10.24
CA ASP A 225 7.75 -9.68 11.42
C ASP A 225 6.83 -10.33 12.46
N GLU A 226 5.68 -9.71 12.72
CA GLU A 226 4.68 -10.24 13.64
C GLU A 226 4.07 -11.56 13.14
N ARG A 227 3.81 -11.70 11.83
CA ARG A 227 3.37 -12.97 11.23
C ARG A 227 4.40 -14.08 11.49
N TYR A 228 5.68 -13.84 11.22
CA TYR A 228 6.73 -14.85 11.44
C TYR A 228 6.89 -15.20 12.92
N ARG A 229 6.83 -14.21 13.81
CA ARG A 229 6.84 -14.42 15.26
C ARG A 229 5.68 -15.30 15.72
N ARG A 230 4.46 -15.04 15.23
CA ARG A 230 3.26 -15.84 15.55
C ARG A 230 3.33 -17.27 15.03
N ILE A 231 3.86 -17.49 13.83
CA ILE A 231 4.08 -18.84 13.30
C ILE A 231 5.01 -19.62 14.23
N GLY A 232 6.12 -19.01 14.67
CA GLY A 232 7.04 -19.63 15.62
C GLY A 232 6.40 -19.93 16.98
N LEU A 233 5.62 -18.99 17.53
CA LEU A 233 4.91 -19.18 18.79
C LEU A 233 3.85 -20.28 18.73
N ASN A 234 3.05 -20.31 17.66
CA ASN A 234 2.02 -21.33 17.47
C ASN A 234 2.64 -22.73 17.33
N TYR A 235 3.80 -22.82 16.67
CA TYR A 235 4.57 -24.07 16.58
C TYR A 235 5.14 -24.50 17.95
N ALA A 236 5.69 -23.57 18.74
CA ALA A 236 6.17 -23.88 20.08
C ALA A 236 5.02 -24.33 21.00
N GLN A 237 3.86 -23.67 20.92
CA GLN A 237 2.65 -24.06 21.65
C GLN A 237 2.19 -25.46 21.26
N SER A 238 2.15 -25.81 19.97
CA SER A 238 1.74 -27.16 19.54
C SER A 238 2.67 -28.24 20.08
N LEU A 239 3.99 -28.00 20.16
CA LEU A 239 4.95 -28.92 20.78
C LEU A 239 4.74 -29.09 22.30
N LEU A 240 4.31 -28.05 23.02
CA LEU A 240 3.99 -28.14 24.45
C LEU A 240 2.77 -29.06 24.69
N PHE A 241 1.77 -29.01 23.82
CA PHE A 241 0.57 -29.85 23.93
C PHE A 241 0.75 -31.27 23.37
N LEU A 242 1.81 -31.52 22.59
CA LEU A 242 2.19 -32.88 22.16
C LEU A 242 2.91 -33.68 23.27
N ASN A 243 3.36 -33.02 24.35
CA ASN A 243 4.07 -33.66 25.47
C ASN A 243 3.20 -33.97 26.70
N PHE A 244 1.88 -33.79 26.63
CA PHE A 244 0.97 -34.30 27.66
C PHE A 244 0.28 -35.57 27.16
N LEU A 245 0.80 -36.73 27.57
CA LEU A 245 -0.03 -37.94 27.64
C LEU A 245 -0.99 -37.78 28.84
N PRO A 246 -2.27 -38.15 28.72
CA PRO A 246 -3.19 -38.08 29.85
C PRO A 246 -2.65 -38.93 31.00
N VAL A 247 -2.58 -38.35 32.20
CA VAL A 247 -2.35 -39.11 33.43
C VAL A 247 -3.63 -38.99 34.26
N GLN A 248 -4.53 -39.95 33.99
CA GLN A 248 -5.83 -40.20 34.63
C GLN A 248 -6.94 -39.20 34.34
#